data_AF-A0A4R9M5M6-F1
#
_entry.id   AF-A0A4R9M5M6-F1
#
_cell.length_a   1.000
_cell.length_b   1.000
_cell.length_c   1.000
_cell.angle_alpha   90.00
_cell.angle_beta   90.00
_cell.angle_gamma   90.00
#
_symmetry.space_group_name_H-M   'P 1'
#
loop_
_entity.id
_entity.type
_entity.pdbx_description
1 polymer ?
#
loop_
_entity_poly.entity_id
_entity_poly.type
_entity_poly.pdbx_seq_one_letter_code
_entity_poly.pdbx_strand_id
1 'polypeptide(L)'
;MSLVQNHPILKRRGGVMLPLSSLLTKQSFECGDIRSLFALGKWAKDAGFSILQILPLNDTGFGRSPYSSISAFAIDPIYISLFELGSNLISRKKTIATKTIHHERIRELKLAELKLIFESDLKKNTEAALKFLSDFPWAYGYCAFRVLYNENEGKDWSLWPEQFQNPDTAKEFVFKEKREEAIFWAYLQLVAFNQLKQAKENLESIGVYLKGDMPILTSRNSADVWEHREYFDLNLQAGAPPDAFSSEGQNWGFPVLNWAELKKTNYRWWQSRLEYLSHFFHLYRIDHVIGMYRIWAIPSSVPSAKLGWFHPQIGSSKEQFAERGLNPSEFCERKLIYEFKKDRYIFYWDFWKNSKYQELPEEIKAKFYPLSEINLKAEEEAWEKAGDEILNAFDGFSDMIPCAEDLGAVPGFIRSSLKRRETLGIDVIRWTRSLENGSYIPQEGYRKTAISVLSTHDTSLALEWWKSLEGDEKKYAESFFFLQKGKELPVTASEILEGLLDFAFSAESLFSIQMLTDLLYQGEFDHLERPELHRINIPGTPEEQNWNYRFSFFAEDLSENKELIFALRKKLIETRRMA
;
A
#
# COMPACT_ATOMS: atom_id res chain seq x y z
N MET A 1 -19.33 -25.15 1.49
CA MET A 1 -20.03 -23.98 2.07
C MET A 1 -19.03 -22.84 2.06
N SER A 2 -19.32 -21.74 1.37
CA SER A 2 -18.37 -20.62 1.20
C SER A 2 -18.02 -20.01 2.56
N LEU A 3 -16.72 -19.72 2.77
CA LEU A 3 -16.17 -19.07 3.97
C LEU A 3 -16.84 -17.70 4.24
N VAL A 4 -17.42 -17.09 3.20
CA VAL A 4 -18.07 -15.78 3.23
C VAL A 4 -19.41 -15.78 3.98
N GLN A 5 -20.14 -16.90 4.02
CA GLN A 5 -21.55 -16.86 4.45
C GLN A 5 -21.78 -16.71 5.97
N ASN A 6 -20.77 -16.98 6.81
CA ASN A 6 -20.91 -16.94 8.29
C ASN A 6 -19.96 -15.96 9.00
N HIS A 7 -19.12 -15.22 8.26
CA HIS A 7 -18.17 -14.30 8.89
C HIS A 7 -18.84 -12.97 9.27
N PRO A 8 -18.70 -12.47 10.52
CA PRO A 8 -19.42 -11.28 10.99
C PRO A 8 -19.10 -10.02 10.17
N ILE A 9 -17.89 -9.94 9.61
CA ILE A 9 -17.44 -8.80 8.78
C ILE A 9 -17.85 -8.96 7.31
N LEU A 10 -17.94 -10.17 6.75
CA LEU A 10 -18.08 -10.41 5.30
C LEU A 10 -19.55 -10.29 4.83
N LYS A 11 -20.13 -9.11 5.04
CA LYS A 11 -21.44 -8.71 4.51
C LYS A 11 -21.31 -7.40 3.75
N ARG A 12 -22.38 -7.00 3.04
CA ARG A 12 -22.39 -5.71 2.33
C ARG A 12 -22.15 -4.56 3.30
N ARG A 13 -21.07 -3.81 3.11
CA ARG A 13 -20.67 -2.70 4.01
C ARG A 13 -20.21 -1.46 3.25
N GLY A 14 -20.44 -0.31 3.86
CA GLY A 14 -19.77 0.94 3.52
C GLY A 14 -18.53 1.13 4.40
N GLY A 15 -17.48 1.71 3.82
CA GLY A 15 -16.30 2.11 4.56
C GLY A 15 -15.71 3.44 4.11
N VAL A 16 -14.78 3.92 4.91
CA VAL A 16 -14.06 5.17 4.69
C VAL A 16 -12.56 4.93 4.71
N MET A 17 -11.83 5.55 3.79
CA MET A 17 -10.38 5.48 3.68
C MET A 17 -9.75 6.86 3.88
N LEU A 18 -8.65 6.93 4.63
CA LEU A 18 -7.80 8.12 4.65
C LEU A 18 -6.37 7.79 5.11
N PRO A 19 -5.38 8.65 4.79
CA PRO A 19 -4.11 8.69 5.49
C PRO A 19 -4.34 9.18 6.93
N LEU A 20 -3.93 8.39 7.94
CA LEU A 20 -4.17 8.75 9.35
C LEU A 20 -3.53 10.10 9.70
N SER A 21 -2.31 10.35 9.21
CA SER A 21 -1.56 11.58 9.46
C SER A 21 -2.30 12.85 8.99
N SER A 22 -3.17 12.73 7.99
CA SER A 22 -3.94 13.85 7.44
C SER A 22 -5.07 14.34 8.37
N LEU A 23 -5.53 13.53 9.32
CA LEU A 23 -6.70 13.84 10.15
C LEU A 23 -6.32 14.55 11.45
N LEU A 24 -6.80 15.78 11.65
CA LEU A 24 -6.64 16.46 12.93
C LEU A 24 -7.79 16.11 13.89
N THR A 25 -7.49 16.13 15.18
CA THR A 25 -8.49 16.09 16.26
C THR A 25 -8.21 17.16 17.30
N LYS A 26 -9.17 17.38 18.21
CA LYS A 26 -8.96 18.30 19.34
C LYS A 26 -7.81 17.83 20.25
N GLN A 27 -7.46 16.55 20.21
CA GLN A 27 -6.41 15.93 21.04
C GLN A 27 -5.09 15.68 20.31
N SER A 28 -5.10 15.60 18.97
CA SER A 28 -3.87 15.39 18.19
C SER A 28 -2.87 16.54 18.39
N PHE A 29 -1.58 16.30 18.15
CA PHE A 29 -0.57 17.35 18.23
C PHE A 29 -0.62 18.30 17.01
N GLU A 30 -0.08 17.94 15.85
CA GLU A 30 -0.15 18.80 14.63
C GLU A 30 -0.45 17.99 13.34
N CYS A 31 -0.58 16.67 13.47
CA CYS A 31 -1.01 15.71 12.48
C CYS A 31 -1.83 14.62 13.20
N GLY A 32 -2.54 13.79 12.45
CA GLY A 32 -3.24 12.65 13.02
C GLY A 32 -2.32 11.62 13.65
N ASP A 33 -2.80 11.01 14.71
CA ASP A 33 -2.14 10.00 15.53
C ASP A 33 -3.10 8.83 15.81
N ILE A 34 -2.66 7.78 16.47
CA ILE A 34 -3.48 6.58 16.74
C ILE A 34 -4.79 6.94 17.47
N ARG A 35 -4.75 7.92 18.38
CA ARG A 35 -5.94 8.36 19.12
C ARG A 35 -7.00 9.02 18.21
N SER A 36 -6.58 9.55 17.07
CA SER A 36 -7.47 10.14 16.08
C SER A 36 -8.46 9.12 15.50
N LEU A 37 -8.15 7.82 15.54
CA LEU A 37 -9.04 6.74 15.14
C LEU A 37 -10.35 6.68 15.95
N PHE A 38 -10.35 7.15 17.20
CA PHE A 38 -11.54 7.08 18.05
C PHE A 38 -12.59 8.12 17.64
N ALA A 39 -12.16 9.35 17.37
CA ALA A 39 -13.05 10.41 16.88
C ALA A 39 -13.58 10.06 15.49
N LEU A 40 -12.70 9.57 14.61
CA LEU A 40 -13.09 9.08 13.29
C LEU A 40 -14.04 7.88 13.37
N GLY A 41 -13.78 6.92 14.26
CA GLY A 41 -14.62 5.74 14.50
C GLY A 41 -16.03 6.11 14.93
N LYS A 42 -16.14 7.09 15.83
CA LYS A 42 -17.44 7.64 16.24
C LYS A 42 -18.18 8.24 15.05
N TRP A 43 -17.53 9.13 14.30
CA TRP A 43 -18.14 9.74 13.11
C TRP A 43 -18.56 8.67 12.08
N ALA A 44 -17.70 7.69 11.82
CA ALA A 44 -17.97 6.61 10.87
C ALA A 44 -19.23 5.82 11.27
N LYS A 45 -19.35 5.46 12.55
CA LYS A 45 -20.54 4.82 13.10
C LYS A 45 -21.80 5.69 12.96
N ASP A 46 -21.69 6.98 13.30
CA ASP A 46 -22.81 7.91 13.24
C ASP A 46 -23.30 8.08 11.78
N ALA A 47 -22.38 8.13 10.82
CA ALA A 47 -22.66 8.13 9.38
C ALA A 47 -23.11 6.76 8.83
N GLY A 48 -23.00 5.67 9.59
CA GLY A 48 -23.44 4.31 9.21
C GLY A 48 -22.37 3.44 8.55
N PHE A 49 -21.13 3.92 8.45
CA PHE A 49 -19.99 3.13 8.00
C PHE A 49 -19.55 2.13 9.06
N SER A 50 -18.97 1.02 8.62
CA SER A 50 -18.46 -0.02 9.51
C SER A 50 -17.08 -0.54 9.14
N ILE A 51 -16.43 0.05 8.13
CA ILE A 51 -15.03 -0.22 7.80
C ILE A 51 -14.28 1.10 7.79
N LEU A 52 -13.16 1.16 8.51
CA LEU A 52 -12.19 2.24 8.41
C LEU A 52 -10.90 1.70 7.83
N GLN A 53 -10.45 2.25 6.72
CA GLN A 53 -9.17 1.93 6.11
C GLN A 53 -8.16 3.05 6.36
N ILE A 54 -6.98 2.66 6.84
CA ILE A 54 -5.82 3.55 6.94
C ILE A 54 -4.67 3.04 6.07
N LEU A 55 -3.78 3.95 5.72
CA LEU A 55 -2.51 3.64 5.05
C LEU A 55 -1.49 3.00 6.02
N PRO A 56 -0.35 2.48 5.53
CA PRO A 56 0.65 1.90 6.41
C PRO A 56 1.13 2.92 7.45
N LEU A 57 1.36 2.45 8.68
CA LEU A 57 1.84 3.27 9.80
C LEU A 57 3.33 3.01 10.11
N ASN A 58 4.02 2.31 9.21
CA ASN A 58 5.38 1.84 9.47
C ASN A 58 6.38 3.01 9.53
N ASP A 59 7.43 2.86 10.35
CA ASP A 59 8.50 3.86 10.49
C ASP A 59 9.19 4.08 9.13
N THR A 60 9.20 5.33 8.67
CA THR A 60 9.82 5.75 7.39
C THR A 60 11.19 6.38 7.59
N GLY A 61 11.71 6.42 8.82
CA GLY A 61 12.99 7.06 9.14
C GLY A 61 12.92 8.56 8.86
N PHE A 62 13.72 9.03 7.90
CA PHE A 62 13.70 10.43 7.44
C PHE A 62 12.80 10.65 6.21
N GLY A 63 12.30 9.57 5.61
CA GLY A 63 11.29 9.63 4.54
C GLY A 63 9.89 9.94 5.06
N ARG A 64 8.93 10.05 4.14
CA ARG A 64 7.52 10.38 4.38
C ARG A 64 6.57 9.35 3.76
N SER A 65 7.01 8.63 2.73
CA SER A 65 6.20 7.64 2.04
C SER A 65 5.93 6.43 2.94
N PRO A 66 4.68 6.13 3.29
CA PRO A 66 4.36 4.97 4.12
C PRO A 66 4.65 3.63 3.43
N TYR A 67 4.95 3.65 2.13
CA TYR A 67 5.34 2.48 1.34
C TYR A 67 6.86 2.28 1.27
N SER A 68 7.66 3.24 1.75
CA SER A 68 9.12 3.15 1.82
C SER A 68 9.60 3.10 3.27
N SER A 69 9.07 2.14 4.03
CA SER A 69 9.41 1.98 5.44
C SER A 69 10.83 1.44 5.65
N ILE A 70 11.45 1.85 6.75
CA ILE A 70 12.71 1.27 7.26
C ILE A 70 12.47 0.04 8.13
N SER A 71 11.20 -0.34 8.34
CA SER A 71 10.84 -1.67 8.84
C SER A 71 9.44 -2.09 8.38
N ALA A 72 9.24 -3.38 8.11
CA ALA A 72 7.95 -3.98 7.83
C ALA A 72 7.06 -4.16 9.08
N PHE A 73 7.64 -3.97 10.27
CA PHE A 73 6.99 -4.15 11.58
C PHE A 73 6.85 -2.85 12.36
N ALA A 74 7.94 -2.08 12.48
CA ALA A 74 7.99 -0.95 13.39
C ALA A 74 6.96 0.11 13.03
N ILE A 75 6.25 0.62 14.03
CA ILE A 75 5.28 1.71 13.89
C ILE A 75 6.02 3.03 14.04
N ASP A 76 5.71 3.98 13.16
CA ASP A 76 6.31 5.30 13.18
C ASP A 76 5.92 6.08 14.46
N PRO A 77 6.89 6.57 15.27
CA PRO A 77 6.61 7.35 16.47
C PRO A 77 5.79 8.62 16.24
N ILE A 78 5.73 9.13 15.00
CA ILE A 78 4.87 10.27 14.66
C ILE A 78 3.40 9.99 14.97
N TYR A 79 2.98 8.71 14.95
CA TYR A 79 1.62 8.28 15.24
C TYR A 79 1.33 8.03 16.73
N ILE A 80 2.34 8.08 17.61
CA ILE A 80 2.11 7.96 19.05
C ILE A 80 1.35 9.20 19.54
N SER A 81 0.22 8.99 20.20
CA SER A 81 -0.54 10.09 20.81
C SER A 81 0.12 10.55 22.09
N LEU A 82 0.57 11.80 22.12
CA LEU A 82 1.09 12.47 23.31
C LEU A 82 -0.03 12.74 24.35
N PHE A 83 -1.27 12.90 23.89
CA PHE A 83 -2.42 13.14 24.75
C PHE A 83 -2.68 11.95 25.68
N GLU A 84 -2.61 10.72 25.15
CA GLU A 84 -2.74 9.48 25.94
C GLU A 84 -1.63 9.30 26.98
N LEU A 85 -0.50 9.99 26.80
CA LEU A 85 0.63 9.98 27.73
C LEU A 85 0.61 11.18 28.70
N GLY A 86 -0.42 12.02 28.65
CA GLY A 86 -0.55 13.18 29.54
C GLY A 86 0.46 14.30 29.27
N SER A 87 1.04 14.36 28.07
CA SER A 87 2.03 15.40 27.73
C SER A 87 1.40 16.80 27.74
N ASN A 88 2.16 17.78 28.22
CA ASN A 88 1.75 19.20 28.24
C ASN A 88 2.25 19.99 27.03
N LEU A 89 2.87 19.33 26.05
CA LEU A 89 3.43 19.99 24.86
C LEU A 89 2.35 20.75 24.07
N ILE A 90 2.59 22.03 23.83
CA ILE A 90 1.61 22.92 23.18
C ILE A 90 1.59 22.69 21.68
N SER A 91 0.41 22.29 21.19
CA SER A 91 0.10 22.09 19.78
C SER A 91 -0.23 23.40 19.06
N ARG A 92 0.27 23.56 17.82
CA ARG A 92 -0.12 24.65 16.92
C ARG A 92 -1.29 24.31 15.98
N LYS A 93 -2.00 23.19 16.18
CA LYS A 93 -3.01 22.70 15.21
C LYS A 93 -4.08 23.74 14.85
N LYS A 94 -4.43 24.65 15.78
CA LYS A 94 -5.41 25.73 15.58
C LYS A 94 -4.87 26.94 14.81
N THR A 95 -3.56 27.12 14.73
CA THR A 95 -2.92 28.30 14.13
C THR A 95 -2.22 28.00 12.81
N ILE A 96 -2.03 26.72 12.47
CA ILE A 96 -1.47 26.33 11.17
C ILE A 96 -2.54 26.57 10.09
N ALA A 97 -2.31 27.58 9.26
CA ALA A 97 -3.16 27.92 8.11
C ALA A 97 -2.95 26.99 6.90
N THR A 98 -1.83 26.25 6.87
CA THR A 98 -1.47 25.38 5.74
C THR A 98 -2.17 24.02 5.83
N LYS A 99 -2.43 23.41 4.67
CA LYS A 99 -2.89 22.02 4.53
C LYS A 99 -1.72 21.02 4.46
N THR A 100 -0.58 21.38 5.03
CA THR A 100 0.67 20.63 4.91
C THR A 100 1.16 20.16 6.29
N ILE A 101 1.61 18.91 6.36
CA ILE A 101 2.23 18.28 7.51
C ILE A 101 3.73 18.55 7.46
N HIS A 102 4.25 19.15 8.54
CA HIS A 102 5.68 19.35 8.74
C HIS A 102 6.28 18.17 9.49
N HIS A 103 6.42 17.03 8.80
CA HIS A 103 6.80 15.73 9.39
C HIS A 103 8.04 15.79 10.28
N GLU A 104 9.14 16.36 9.78
CA GLU A 104 10.42 16.46 10.50
C GLU A 104 10.26 17.20 11.83
N ARG A 105 9.77 18.45 11.80
CA ARG A 105 9.52 19.23 13.01
C ARG A 105 8.58 18.52 14.00
N ILE A 106 7.50 17.92 13.50
CA ILE A 106 6.53 17.22 14.36
C ILE A 106 7.20 16.02 15.04
N ARG A 107 7.98 15.25 14.28
CA ARG A 107 8.73 14.09 14.76
C ARG A 107 9.75 14.50 15.82
N GLU A 108 10.56 15.51 15.56
CA GLU A 108 11.56 16.01 16.52
C GLU A 108 10.92 16.41 17.86
N LEU A 109 9.85 17.21 17.81
CA LEU A 109 9.14 17.65 19.01
C LEU A 109 8.50 16.48 19.76
N LYS A 110 7.88 15.53 19.04
CA LYS A 110 7.31 14.33 19.64
C LYS A 110 8.38 13.45 20.28
N LEU A 111 9.50 13.20 19.60
CA LEU A 111 10.59 12.39 20.12
C LEU A 111 11.22 13.01 21.36
N ALA A 112 11.40 14.33 21.39
CA ALA A 112 11.89 15.03 22.57
C ALA A 112 10.93 14.85 23.77
N GLU A 113 9.63 15.06 23.57
CA GLU A 113 8.63 14.87 24.64
C GLU A 113 8.54 13.40 25.09
N LEU A 114 8.59 12.45 24.14
CA LEU A 114 8.57 11.03 24.44
C LEU A 114 9.79 10.58 25.23
N LYS A 115 10.96 11.19 24.99
CA LYS A 115 12.18 10.92 25.76
C LYS A 115 12.01 11.40 27.21
N LEU A 116 11.44 12.59 27.43
CA LEU A 116 11.12 13.07 28.79
C LEU A 116 10.15 12.15 29.51
N ILE A 117 9.11 11.66 28.80
CA ILE A 117 8.16 10.69 29.35
C ILE A 117 8.86 9.38 29.72
N PHE A 118 9.74 8.88 28.84
CA PHE A 118 10.53 7.67 29.11
C PHE A 118 11.40 7.83 30.36
N GLU A 119 12.09 8.97 30.50
CA GLU A 119 12.99 9.27 31.62
C GLU A 119 12.26 9.53 32.95
N SER A 120 11.00 9.98 32.91
CA SER A 120 10.20 10.28 34.10
C SER A 120 9.99 9.08 35.04
N ASP A 121 10.01 7.86 34.51
CA ASP A 121 10.04 6.60 35.24
C ASP A 121 10.94 5.59 34.52
N LEU A 122 12.22 5.95 34.39
CA LEU A 122 13.20 5.21 33.58
C LEU A 122 13.25 3.71 33.92
N LYS A 123 13.15 3.35 35.20
CA LYS A 123 13.21 1.95 35.64
C LYS A 123 12.02 1.16 35.09
N LYS A 124 10.80 1.62 35.36
CA LYS A 124 9.58 0.95 34.93
C LYS A 124 9.49 0.88 33.40
N ASN A 125 9.80 1.99 32.73
CA ASN A 125 9.73 2.08 31.28
C ASN A 125 10.78 1.19 30.61
N THR A 126 11.98 1.06 31.20
CA THR A 126 13.00 0.10 30.76
C THR A 126 12.55 -1.34 30.93
N GLU A 127 11.98 -1.70 32.09
CA GLU A 127 11.45 -3.05 32.34
C GLU A 127 10.35 -3.41 31.32
N ALA A 128 9.46 -2.47 31.02
CA ALA A 128 8.40 -2.67 30.02
C ALA A 128 8.96 -2.82 28.60
N ALA A 129 9.95 -2.00 28.22
CA ALA A 129 10.61 -2.09 26.92
C ALA A 129 11.38 -3.42 26.74
N LEU A 130 12.06 -3.90 27.79
CA LEU A 130 12.71 -5.22 27.78
C LEU A 130 11.69 -6.35 27.63
N LYS A 131 10.52 -6.23 28.25
CA LYS A 131 9.43 -7.19 28.07
C LYS A 131 8.93 -7.19 26.61
N PHE A 132 8.76 -6.02 26.00
CA PHE A 132 8.39 -5.90 24.59
C PHE A 132 9.40 -6.58 23.67
N LEU A 133 10.71 -6.37 23.89
CA LEU A 133 11.77 -7.04 23.14
C LEU A 133 11.69 -8.57 23.26
N SER A 134 11.35 -9.09 24.44
CA SER A 134 11.16 -10.52 24.65
C SER A 134 9.93 -11.09 23.92
N ASP A 135 8.85 -10.32 23.84
CA ASP A 135 7.60 -10.76 23.21
C ASP A 135 7.64 -10.62 21.68
N PHE A 136 8.44 -9.66 21.18
CA PHE A 136 8.56 -9.34 19.77
C PHE A 136 10.04 -9.27 19.33
N PRO A 137 10.69 -10.42 19.05
CA PRO A 137 12.13 -10.47 18.78
C PRO A 137 12.62 -9.66 17.58
N TRP A 138 11.76 -9.39 16.58
CA TRP A 138 12.09 -8.52 15.45
C TRP A 138 12.54 -7.11 15.90
N ALA A 139 12.07 -6.67 17.08
CA ALA A 139 12.37 -5.35 17.61
C ALA A 139 13.83 -5.18 18.01
N TYR A 140 14.58 -6.26 18.29
CA TYR A 140 16.02 -6.18 18.53
C TYR A 140 16.78 -5.65 17.31
N GLY A 141 16.53 -6.25 16.13
CA GLY A 141 17.13 -5.82 14.87
C GLY A 141 16.72 -4.40 14.52
N TYR A 142 15.43 -4.07 14.65
CA TYR A 142 14.95 -2.70 14.42
C TYR A 142 15.59 -1.67 15.34
N CYS A 143 15.67 -1.90 16.65
CA CYS A 143 16.25 -0.92 17.58
C CYS A 143 17.74 -0.68 17.29
N ALA A 144 18.51 -1.74 17.00
CA ALA A 144 19.91 -1.61 16.63
C ALA A 144 20.08 -0.84 15.30
N PHE A 145 19.31 -1.23 14.28
CA PHE A 145 19.27 -0.54 12.99
C PHE A 145 18.91 0.93 13.17
N ARG A 146 17.88 1.25 13.97
CA ARG A 146 17.36 2.61 14.13
C ARG A 146 18.36 3.55 14.81
N VAL A 147 19.08 3.06 15.81
CA VAL A 147 20.18 3.80 16.47
C VAL A 147 21.27 4.11 15.46
N LEU A 148 21.77 3.08 14.76
CA LEU A 148 22.85 3.25 13.78
C LEU A 148 22.41 4.08 12.56
N TYR A 149 21.16 3.95 12.13
CA TYR A 149 20.57 4.76 11.07
C TYR A 149 20.58 6.24 11.44
N ASN A 150 20.28 6.61 12.70
CA ASN A 150 20.41 8.00 13.15
C ASN A 150 21.87 8.45 13.20
N GLU A 151 22.76 7.65 13.78
CA GLU A 151 24.19 8.00 13.89
C GLU A 151 24.86 8.17 12.52
N ASN A 152 24.37 7.46 11.51
CA ASN A 152 24.85 7.55 10.14
C ASN A 152 23.99 8.47 9.26
N GLU A 153 23.15 9.33 9.85
CA GLU A 153 22.35 10.34 9.13
C GLU A 153 21.50 9.74 8.00
N GLY A 154 20.95 8.54 8.22
CA GLY A 154 20.05 7.85 7.31
C GLY A 154 20.71 7.23 6.08
N LYS A 155 22.05 7.21 6.03
CA LYS A 155 22.82 6.54 4.97
C LYS A 155 22.47 5.06 4.87
N ASP A 156 22.61 4.53 3.65
CA ASP A 156 22.47 3.10 3.37
C ASP A 156 23.39 2.27 4.28
N TRP A 157 22.86 1.20 4.86
CA TRP A 157 23.62 0.34 5.77
C TRP A 157 24.87 -0.27 5.12
N SER A 158 24.92 -0.41 3.79
CA SER A 158 26.12 -0.86 3.07
C SER A 158 27.27 0.14 3.11
N LEU A 159 26.99 1.40 3.47
CA LEU A 159 27.97 2.48 3.63
C LEU A 159 28.38 2.70 5.09
N TRP A 160 27.80 1.95 6.04
CA TRP A 160 28.20 2.00 7.43
C TRP A 160 29.58 1.36 7.64
N PRO A 161 30.28 1.64 8.75
CA PRO A 161 31.46 0.89 9.15
C PRO A 161 31.24 -0.63 9.08
N GLU A 162 32.23 -1.39 8.62
CA GLU A 162 32.12 -2.83 8.32
C GLU A 162 31.51 -3.63 9.49
N GLN A 163 31.93 -3.34 10.72
CA GLN A 163 31.42 -3.96 11.95
C GLN A 163 29.91 -3.74 12.20
N PHE A 164 29.30 -2.75 11.55
CA PHE A 164 27.86 -2.43 11.66
C PHE A 164 27.05 -2.93 10.46
N GLN A 165 27.73 -3.41 9.41
CA GLN A 165 27.05 -4.07 8.30
C GLN A 165 26.57 -5.46 8.73
N ASN A 166 27.31 -6.17 9.58
CA ASN A 166 26.85 -7.43 10.17
C ASN A 166 25.86 -7.13 11.32
N PRO A 167 24.62 -7.66 11.28
CA PRO A 167 23.61 -7.37 12.29
C PRO A 167 23.96 -7.85 13.69
N ASP A 168 24.63 -9.00 13.82
CA ASP A 168 24.95 -9.58 15.12
C ASP A 168 25.98 -8.73 15.87
N THR A 169 27.08 -8.36 15.21
CA THR A 169 28.10 -7.48 15.80
C THR A 169 27.56 -6.08 16.09
N ALA A 170 26.67 -5.57 15.22
CA ALA A 170 25.99 -4.31 15.42
C ALA A 170 25.04 -4.33 16.64
N LYS A 171 24.20 -5.36 16.76
CA LYS A 171 23.29 -5.54 17.90
C LYS A 171 24.09 -5.67 19.19
N GLU A 172 25.16 -6.45 19.22
CA GLU A 172 26.04 -6.57 20.39
C GLU A 172 26.61 -5.21 20.80
N PHE A 173 27.14 -4.44 19.84
CA PHE A 173 27.66 -3.09 20.11
C PHE A 173 26.56 -2.17 20.65
N VAL A 174 25.41 -2.07 19.97
CA VAL A 174 24.34 -1.15 20.34
C VAL A 174 23.77 -1.48 21.73
N PHE A 175 23.48 -2.75 22.01
CA PHE A 175 22.89 -3.14 23.30
C PHE A 175 23.90 -3.12 24.47
N LYS A 176 25.19 -2.96 24.19
CA LYS A 176 26.25 -2.78 25.17
C LYS A 176 26.60 -1.31 25.38
N GLU A 177 26.93 -0.59 24.31
CA GLU A 177 27.49 0.77 24.36
C GLU A 177 26.41 1.86 24.22
N LYS A 178 25.27 1.55 23.59
CA LYS A 178 24.16 2.47 23.29
C LYS A 178 22.82 1.97 23.84
N ARG A 179 22.89 1.21 24.94
CA ARG A 179 21.75 0.46 25.48
C ARG A 179 20.53 1.33 25.74
N GLU A 180 20.71 2.49 26.36
CA GLU A 180 19.58 3.36 26.72
C GLU A 180 18.82 3.86 25.48
N GLU A 181 19.52 4.21 24.41
CA GLU A 181 18.92 4.62 23.14
C GLU A 181 18.13 3.46 22.51
N ALA A 182 18.71 2.26 22.48
CA ALA A 182 18.03 1.07 21.97
C ALA A 182 16.76 0.74 22.76
N ILE A 183 16.83 0.82 24.10
CA ILE A 183 15.68 0.60 24.98
C ILE A 183 14.62 1.69 24.81
N PHE A 184 15.02 2.93 24.56
CA PHE A 184 14.07 4.00 24.23
C PHE A 184 13.30 3.67 22.94
N TRP A 185 13.96 3.23 21.87
CA TRP A 185 13.27 2.82 20.64
C TRP A 185 12.32 1.63 20.87
N ALA A 186 12.70 0.66 21.69
CA ALA A 186 11.81 -0.43 22.09
C ALA A 186 10.60 0.07 22.90
N TYR A 187 10.81 1.03 23.80
CA TYR A 187 9.73 1.68 24.55
C TYR A 187 8.73 2.38 23.61
N LEU A 188 9.21 3.09 22.59
CA LEU A 188 8.33 3.72 21.60
C LEU A 188 7.45 2.69 20.88
N GLN A 189 8.02 1.55 20.47
CA GLN A 189 7.28 0.48 19.83
C GLN A 189 6.22 -0.13 20.77
N LEU A 190 6.56 -0.34 22.05
CA LEU A 190 5.60 -0.78 23.07
C LEU A 190 4.44 0.21 23.21
N VAL A 191 4.71 1.51 23.30
CA VAL A 191 3.68 2.54 23.43
C VAL A 191 2.76 2.53 22.21
N ALA A 192 3.32 2.51 21.00
CA ALA A 192 2.55 2.49 19.76
C ALA A 192 1.70 1.19 19.65
N PHE A 193 2.29 0.05 20.00
CA PHE A 193 1.59 -1.25 20.05
C PHE A 193 0.35 -1.18 20.94
N ASN A 194 0.50 -0.70 22.18
CA ASN A 194 -0.59 -0.62 23.13
C ASN A 194 -1.70 0.33 22.67
N GLN A 195 -1.32 1.51 22.16
CA GLN A 195 -2.29 2.48 21.64
C GLN A 195 -3.07 1.93 20.44
N LEU A 196 -2.39 1.25 19.50
CA LEU A 196 -3.03 0.75 18.28
C LEU A 196 -3.91 -0.47 18.56
N LYS A 197 -3.48 -1.36 19.45
CA LYS A 197 -4.31 -2.47 19.95
C LYS A 197 -5.58 -1.93 20.62
N GLN A 198 -5.45 -0.92 21.49
CA GLN A 198 -6.59 -0.30 22.15
C GLN A 198 -7.54 0.38 21.16
N ALA A 199 -7.01 1.01 20.10
CA ALA A 199 -7.81 1.60 19.05
C ALA A 199 -8.62 0.54 18.27
N LYS A 200 -8.01 -0.61 17.94
CA LYS A 200 -8.70 -1.75 17.31
C LYS A 200 -9.89 -2.21 18.17
N GLU A 201 -9.64 -2.50 19.44
CA GLU A 201 -10.66 -2.97 20.39
C GLU A 201 -11.80 -1.96 20.57
N ASN A 202 -11.47 -0.66 20.63
CA ASN A 202 -12.47 0.39 20.75
C ASN A 202 -13.37 0.47 19.51
N LEU A 203 -12.77 0.45 18.32
CA LEU A 203 -13.51 0.45 17.06
C LEU A 203 -14.43 -0.77 16.96
N GLU A 204 -13.92 -1.95 17.32
CA GLU A 204 -14.70 -3.19 17.33
C GLU A 204 -15.91 -3.10 18.27
N SER A 205 -15.71 -2.55 19.48
CA SER A 205 -16.78 -2.39 20.48
C SER A 205 -17.95 -1.51 20.00
N ILE A 206 -17.71 -0.66 19.00
CA ILE A 206 -18.74 0.22 18.42
C ILE A 206 -19.22 -0.26 17.04
N GLY A 207 -18.79 -1.44 16.58
CA GLY A 207 -19.20 -2.06 15.32
C GLY A 207 -18.44 -1.56 14.08
N VAL A 208 -17.26 -0.98 14.27
CA VAL A 208 -16.39 -0.47 13.20
C VAL A 208 -15.13 -1.32 13.13
N TYR A 209 -14.79 -1.82 11.94
CA TYR A 209 -13.64 -2.69 11.72
C TYR A 209 -12.50 -1.93 11.06
N LEU A 210 -11.33 -1.93 11.69
CA LEU A 210 -10.11 -1.35 11.15
C LEU A 210 -9.49 -2.26 10.08
N LYS A 211 -9.27 -1.69 8.89
CA LYS A 211 -8.59 -2.27 7.74
C LYS A 211 -7.22 -1.61 7.56
N GLY A 212 -6.15 -2.37 7.73
CA GLY A 212 -4.79 -1.92 7.47
C GLY A 212 -4.41 -1.98 5.99
N ASP A 213 -3.20 -1.52 5.71
CA ASP A 213 -2.56 -1.60 4.39
C ASP A 213 -1.13 -2.10 4.58
N MET A 214 -0.76 -3.13 3.82
CA MET A 214 0.48 -3.88 4.00
C MET A 214 1.26 -3.93 2.68
N PRO A 215 2.30 -3.09 2.52
CA PRO A 215 3.24 -3.16 1.41
C PRO A 215 3.88 -4.55 1.34
N ILE A 216 3.99 -5.15 0.17
CA ILE A 216 4.61 -6.49 0.07
C ILE A 216 6.14 -6.45 0.14
N LEU A 217 6.72 -5.29 -0.17
CA LEU A 217 8.15 -5.02 -0.09
C LEU A 217 8.44 -3.96 0.97
N THR A 218 9.71 -3.77 1.27
CA THR A 218 10.21 -2.73 2.18
C THR A 218 11.46 -2.10 1.57
N SER A 219 11.92 -0.97 2.13
CA SER A 219 13.10 -0.27 1.64
C SER A 219 14.34 -1.18 1.66
N ARG A 220 15.24 -1.01 0.69
CA ARG A 220 16.57 -1.66 0.72
C ARG A 220 17.35 -1.28 1.97
N ASN A 221 17.23 -0.02 2.37
CA ASN A 221 17.83 0.50 3.60
C ASN A 221 16.82 0.36 4.76
N SER A 222 16.53 -0.87 5.16
CA SER A 222 15.60 -1.20 6.25
C SER A 222 16.22 -2.21 7.22
N ALA A 223 15.70 -2.22 8.45
CA ALA A 223 16.04 -3.20 9.46
C ALA A 223 15.79 -4.63 8.97
N ASP A 224 14.70 -4.85 8.24
CA ASP A 224 14.32 -6.16 7.71
C ASP A 224 15.31 -6.69 6.67
N VAL A 225 15.71 -5.85 5.70
CA VAL A 225 16.68 -6.23 4.67
C VAL A 225 18.07 -6.37 5.27
N TRP A 226 18.44 -5.52 6.23
CA TRP A 226 19.71 -5.59 6.94
C TRP A 226 19.83 -6.87 7.79
N GLU A 227 18.79 -7.21 8.55
CA GLU A 227 18.75 -8.39 9.44
C GLU A 227 18.63 -9.71 8.65
N HIS A 228 17.82 -9.74 7.59
CA HIS A 228 17.44 -10.97 6.87
C HIS A 228 17.73 -10.89 5.37
N ARG A 229 18.97 -10.55 5.01
CA ARG A 229 19.40 -10.38 3.60
C ARG A 229 19.05 -11.55 2.70
N GLU A 230 19.05 -12.77 3.22
CA GLU A 230 18.73 -14.00 2.50
C GLU A 230 17.29 -14.04 1.96
N TYR A 231 16.36 -13.32 2.57
CA TYR A 231 14.97 -13.24 2.11
C TYR A 231 14.76 -12.26 0.95
N PHE A 232 15.83 -11.61 0.49
CA PHE A 232 15.77 -10.60 -0.56
C PHE A 232 16.85 -10.86 -1.62
N ASP A 233 16.51 -10.67 -2.90
CA ASP A 233 17.52 -10.60 -3.95
C ASP A 233 17.95 -9.15 -4.15
N LEU A 234 19.13 -8.82 -3.61
CA LEU A 234 19.68 -7.46 -3.66
C LEU A 234 20.21 -7.08 -5.05
N ASN A 235 20.37 -8.04 -5.98
CA ASN A 235 20.78 -7.75 -7.35
C ASN A 235 19.62 -7.28 -8.22
N LEU A 236 18.40 -7.39 -7.71
CA LEU A 236 17.18 -6.96 -8.37
C LEU A 236 16.52 -5.84 -7.57
N GLN A 237 15.66 -5.09 -8.26
CA GLN A 237 14.78 -4.10 -7.69
C GLN A 237 13.41 -4.15 -8.36
N ALA A 238 12.36 -4.02 -7.57
CA ALA A 238 10.99 -4.08 -8.02
C ALA A 238 10.56 -2.79 -8.74
N GLY A 239 9.57 -2.92 -9.61
CA GLY A 239 9.00 -1.81 -10.34
C GLY A 239 7.70 -2.18 -11.05
N ALA A 240 7.41 -1.42 -12.10
CA ALA A 240 6.34 -1.71 -13.06
C ALA A 240 6.85 -1.49 -14.49
N PRO A 241 6.40 -2.31 -15.47
CA PRO A 241 6.74 -2.07 -16.87
C PRO A 241 6.09 -0.78 -17.39
N PRO A 242 6.59 -0.22 -18.51
CA PRO A 242 5.87 0.81 -19.24
C PRO A 242 4.44 0.40 -19.60
N ASP A 243 3.50 1.34 -19.44
CA ASP A 243 2.08 1.15 -19.76
C ASP A 243 1.47 2.43 -20.37
N ALA A 244 0.13 2.45 -20.52
CA ALA A 244 -0.59 3.59 -21.09
C ALA A 244 -0.55 4.86 -20.20
N PHE A 245 -0.18 4.73 -18.93
CA PHE A 245 -0.12 5.82 -17.96
C PHE A 245 1.32 6.29 -17.69
N SER A 246 2.31 5.40 -17.85
CA SER A 246 3.75 5.72 -17.75
C SER A 246 4.54 5.08 -18.89
N SER A 247 5.02 5.90 -19.83
CA SER A 247 5.87 5.45 -20.94
C SER A 247 7.27 4.99 -20.50
N GLU A 248 7.70 5.39 -19.30
CA GLU A 248 9.01 5.01 -18.74
C GLU A 248 8.93 3.80 -17.80
N GLY A 249 7.71 3.35 -17.45
CA GLY A 249 7.48 2.41 -16.36
C GLY A 249 7.77 3.06 -15.00
N GLN A 250 8.00 2.24 -13.98
CA GLN A 250 8.36 2.71 -12.64
C GLN A 250 9.46 1.83 -12.06
N ASN A 251 10.42 2.45 -11.40
CA ASN A 251 11.44 1.76 -10.61
C ASN A 251 11.25 2.16 -9.16
N TRP A 252 10.84 1.21 -8.32
CA TRP A 252 10.56 1.46 -6.91
C TRP A 252 11.81 1.32 -6.03
N GLY A 253 12.90 0.74 -6.54
CA GLY A 253 14.18 0.59 -5.83
C GLY A 253 14.21 -0.48 -4.73
N PHE A 254 13.05 -1.01 -4.33
CA PHE A 254 12.94 -2.07 -3.32
C PHE A 254 13.52 -3.39 -3.83
N PRO A 255 14.27 -4.16 -3.03
CA PRO A 255 14.72 -5.48 -3.44
C PRO A 255 13.53 -6.43 -3.61
N VAL A 256 13.64 -7.41 -4.50
CA VAL A 256 12.59 -8.43 -4.68
C VAL A 256 12.72 -9.52 -3.61
N LEU A 257 11.61 -10.17 -3.26
CA LEU A 257 11.61 -11.26 -2.30
C LEU A 257 12.22 -12.53 -2.88
N ASN A 258 13.08 -13.17 -2.10
CA ASN A 258 13.59 -14.50 -2.37
C ASN A 258 12.62 -15.56 -1.80
N TRP A 259 11.56 -15.84 -2.56
CA TRP A 259 10.53 -16.80 -2.17
C TRP A 259 11.06 -18.20 -1.87
N ALA A 260 12.17 -18.60 -2.51
CA ALA A 260 12.79 -19.90 -2.26
C ALA A 260 13.42 -19.99 -0.86
N GLU A 261 14.13 -18.96 -0.41
CA GLU A 261 14.68 -18.91 0.95
C GLU A 261 13.59 -18.75 2.00
N LEU A 262 12.59 -17.88 1.75
CA LEU A 262 11.42 -17.75 2.62
C LEU A 262 10.70 -19.09 2.82
N LYS A 263 10.55 -19.89 1.75
CA LYS A 263 9.92 -21.21 1.83
C LYS A 263 10.70 -22.18 2.72
N LYS A 264 12.04 -22.14 2.72
CA LYS A 264 12.87 -23.02 3.58
C LYS A 264 12.62 -22.79 5.07
N THR A 265 12.24 -21.57 5.45
CA THR A 265 11.91 -21.22 6.84
C THR A 265 10.42 -21.28 7.12
N ASN A 266 9.63 -21.92 6.23
CA ASN A 266 8.17 -21.95 6.27
C ASN A 266 7.55 -20.55 6.35
N TYR A 267 8.13 -19.60 5.62
CA TYR A 267 7.73 -18.21 5.52
C TYR A 267 7.71 -17.48 6.89
N ARG A 268 8.61 -17.83 7.81
CA ARG A 268 8.63 -17.32 9.18
C ARG A 268 8.53 -15.79 9.30
N TRP A 269 9.24 -15.05 8.44
CA TRP A 269 9.18 -13.58 8.43
C TRP A 269 7.76 -13.06 8.14
N TRP A 270 7.09 -13.66 7.15
CA TRP A 270 5.69 -13.34 6.82
C TRP A 270 4.71 -13.78 7.91
N GLN A 271 4.92 -14.96 8.50
CA GLN A 271 4.12 -15.43 9.62
C GLN A 271 4.18 -14.43 10.78
N SER A 272 5.38 -14.08 11.26
CA SER A 272 5.56 -13.11 12.34
C SER A 272 4.95 -11.74 11.99
N ARG A 273 5.05 -11.31 10.72
CA ARG A 273 4.48 -10.04 10.26
C ARG A 273 2.96 -10.04 10.33
N LEU A 274 2.30 -11.08 9.82
CA LEU A 274 0.83 -11.17 9.84
C LEU A 274 0.29 -11.40 11.26
N GLU A 275 0.96 -12.20 12.08
CA GLU A 275 0.64 -12.34 13.51
C GLU A 275 0.73 -10.99 14.22
N TYR A 276 1.80 -10.21 13.98
CA TYR A 276 1.96 -8.89 14.58
C TYR A 276 0.87 -7.91 14.14
N LEU A 277 0.56 -7.85 12.83
CA LEU A 277 -0.49 -6.99 12.28
C LEU A 277 -1.90 -7.36 12.80
N SER A 278 -2.13 -8.64 13.16
CA SER A 278 -3.40 -9.11 13.69
C SER A 278 -3.79 -8.46 15.02
N HIS A 279 -2.82 -7.95 15.78
CA HIS A 279 -3.09 -7.17 17.00
C HIS A 279 -3.80 -5.84 16.70
N PHE A 280 -3.71 -5.33 15.47
CA PHE A 280 -4.14 -3.98 15.10
C PHE A 280 -5.29 -3.96 14.11
N PHE A 281 -5.39 -4.96 13.25
CA PHE A 281 -6.32 -4.94 12.13
C PHE A 281 -7.27 -6.14 12.13
N HIS A 282 -8.44 -5.95 11.53
CA HIS A 282 -9.40 -7.00 11.24
C HIS A 282 -9.32 -7.45 9.78
N LEU A 283 -8.96 -6.52 8.90
CA LEU A 283 -8.72 -6.74 7.48
C LEU A 283 -7.40 -6.07 7.10
N TYR A 284 -6.76 -6.53 6.04
CA TYR A 284 -5.55 -5.89 5.53
C TYR A 284 -5.53 -5.89 4.01
N ARG A 285 -5.11 -4.78 3.41
CA ARG A 285 -4.77 -4.74 1.98
C ARG A 285 -3.40 -5.37 1.78
N ILE A 286 -3.32 -6.33 0.87
CA ILE A 286 -2.05 -6.80 0.30
C ILE A 286 -1.80 -5.90 -0.90
N ASP A 287 -0.95 -4.90 -0.70
CA ASP A 287 -0.48 -4.01 -1.76
C ASP A 287 0.20 -4.81 -2.86
N HIS A 288 -0.10 -4.53 -4.13
CA HIS A 288 0.49 -5.21 -5.27
C HIS A 288 0.51 -6.75 -5.14
N VAL A 289 -0.66 -7.37 -4.84
CA VAL A 289 -0.78 -8.83 -4.61
C VAL A 289 -0.21 -9.67 -5.76
N ILE A 290 -0.14 -9.08 -6.95
CA ILE A 290 0.48 -9.63 -8.16
C ILE A 290 1.90 -10.13 -7.87
N GLY A 291 2.65 -9.42 -7.03
CA GLY A 291 4.02 -9.77 -6.61
C GLY A 291 4.15 -11.09 -5.85
N MET A 292 3.03 -11.67 -5.37
CA MET A 292 3.00 -13.03 -4.82
C MET A 292 3.12 -14.11 -5.91
N TYR A 293 2.77 -13.77 -7.15
CA TYR A 293 2.82 -14.67 -8.31
C TYR A 293 4.06 -14.37 -9.15
N ARG A 294 4.22 -13.09 -9.51
CA ARG A 294 5.31 -12.55 -10.29
C ARG A 294 5.47 -11.05 -10.03
N ILE A 295 6.68 -10.55 -10.12
CA ILE A 295 6.97 -9.13 -9.96
C ILE A 295 7.80 -8.60 -11.11
N TRP A 296 7.59 -7.35 -11.51
CA TRP A 296 8.50 -6.70 -12.45
C TRP A 296 9.82 -6.41 -11.74
N ALA A 297 10.88 -7.11 -12.14
CA ALA A 297 12.21 -7.00 -11.57
C ALA A 297 13.15 -6.32 -12.56
N ILE A 298 13.98 -5.42 -12.06
CA ILE A 298 14.97 -4.65 -12.79
C ILE A 298 16.34 -4.95 -12.16
N PRO A 299 17.44 -5.11 -12.92
CA PRO A 299 18.76 -5.22 -12.31
C PRO A 299 19.10 -3.98 -11.50
N SER A 300 19.67 -4.15 -10.30
CA SER A 300 20.03 -3.03 -9.41
C SER A 300 21.09 -2.10 -10.00
N SER A 301 21.84 -2.57 -11.00
CA SER A 301 22.86 -1.80 -11.72
C SER A 301 22.31 -0.84 -12.78
N VAL A 302 21.00 -0.89 -13.10
CA VAL A 302 20.39 0.00 -14.10
C VAL A 302 19.16 0.74 -13.54
N PRO A 303 19.01 2.04 -13.81
CA PRO A 303 17.90 2.82 -13.26
C PRO A 303 16.59 2.66 -14.05
N SER A 304 16.66 2.26 -15.33
CA SER A 304 15.50 2.26 -16.23
C SER A 304 14.61 1.03 -16.05
N ALA A 305 13.32 1.24 -15.80
CA ALA A 305 12.34 0.17 -15.66
C ALA A 305 12.08 -0.60 -16.98
N LYS A 306 12.42 -0.01 -18.13
CA LYS A 306 12.35 -0.67 -19.45
C LYS A 306 13.25 -1.89 -19.59
N LEU A 307 14.31 -1.96 -18.77
CA LEU A 307 15.27 -3.07 -18.76
C LEU A 307 14.94 -4.14 -17.71
N GLY A 308 13.67 -4.23 -17.30
CA GLY A 308 13.18 -5.26 -16.41
C GLY A 308 12.54 -6.47 -17.12
N TRP A 309 12.03 -7.40 -16.32
CA TRP A 309 11.26 -8.58 -16.72
C TRP A 309 10.35 -9.06 -15.58
N PHE A 310 9.41 -9.96 -15.88
CA PHE A 310 8.64 -10.63 -14.83
C PHE A 310 9.46 -11.75 -14.16
N HIS A 311 9.67 -11.61 -12.86
CA HIS A 311 10.39 -12.54 -11.99
C HIS A 311 9.41 -13.30 -11.08
N PRO A 312 9.58 -14.62 -10.84
CA PRO A 312 10.62 -15.49 -11.40
C PRO A 312 10.40 -15.76 -12.89
N GLN A 313 11.46 -16.15 -13.61
CA GLN A 313 11.42 -16.40 -15.05
C GLN A 313 11.94 -17.82 -15.36
N ILE A 314 11.42 -18.43 -16.41
CA ILE A 314 11.98 -19.68 -16.96
C ILE A 314 13.02 -19.32 -18.04
N GLY A 315 12.64 -18.40 -18.94
CA GLY A 315 13.50 -17.93 -20.03
C GLY A 315 13.89 -18.99 -21.07
N SER A 316 14.37 -18.54 -22.22
CA SER A 316 14.82 -19.39 -23.32
C SER A 316 16.26 -19.87 -23.12
N SER A 317 16.55 -21.15 -23.40
CA SER A 317 17.90 -21.70 -23.31
C SER A 317 18.70 -21.44 -24.59
N LYS A 318 20.03 -21.46 -24.47
CA LYS A 318 20.95 -21.37 -25.61
C LYS A 318 20.65 -22.40 -26.71
N GLU A 319 20.26 -23.61 -26.33
CA GLU A 319 19.86 -24.67 -27.26
C GLU A 319 18.61 -24.26 -28.06
N GLN A 320 17.60 -23.64 -27.42
CA GLN A 320 16.40 -23.17 -28.11
C GLN A 320 16.69 -22.05 -29.12
N PHE A 321 17.72 -21.23 -28.87
CA PHE A 321 18.27 -20.29 -29.85
C PHE A 321 18.98 -21.03 -31.00
N ALA A 322 19.88 -21.97 -30.67
CA ALA A 322 20.66 -22.72 -31.65
C ALA A 322 19.78 -23.55 -32.61
N GLU A 323 18.70 -24.17 -32.11
CA GLU A 323 17.70 -24.89 -32.92
C GLU A 323 17.04 -24.01 -34.00
N ARG A 324 17.00 -22.69 -33.77
CA ARG A 324 16.48 -21.69 -34.71
C ARG A 324 17.56 -21.04 -35.56
N GLY A 325 18.82 -21.48 -35.43
CA GLY A 325 19.97 -20.86 -36.07
C GLY A 325 20.26 -19.45 -35.56
N LEU A 326 19.91 -19.16 -34.30
CA LEU A 326 20.11 -17.86 -33.68
C LEU A 326 21.27 -17.92 -32.67
N ASN A 327 22.09 -16.86 -32.63
CA ASN A 327 23.15 -16.70 -31.64
C ASN A 327 22.72 -15.69 -30.56
N PRO A 328 22.45 -16.10 -29.31
CA PRO A 328 21.92 -15.20 -28.29
C PRO A 328 22.86 -14.04 -27.96
N SER A 329 24.18 -14.20 -28.08
CA SER A 329 25.15 -13.13 -27.80
C SER A 329 24.92 -11.88 -28.65
N GLU A 330 24.52 -12.03 -29.91
CA GLU A 330 24.24 -10.90 -30.81
C GLU A 330 23.03 -10.08 -30.34
N PHE A 331 22.02 -10.74 -29.75
CA PHE A 331 20.82 -10.08 -29.24
C PHE A 331 21.05 -9.46 -27.86
N CYS A 332 21.96 -10.04 -27.04
CA CYS A 332 22.44 -9.42 -25.80
C CYS A 332 23.15 -8.08 -26.09
N GLU A 333 24.07 -8.05 -27.06
CA GLU A 333 24.79 -6.83 -27.47
C GLU A 333 23.84 -5.74 -27.98
N ARG A 334 22.75 -6.15 -28.65
CA ARG A 334 21.69 -5.25 -29.09
C ARG A 334 20.78 -4.77 -27.95
N LYS A 335 20.88 -5.33 -26.74
CA LYS A 335 19.94 -5.09 -25.63
C LYS A 335 18.50 -5.46 -25.98
N LEU A 336 18.33 -6.58 -26.68
CA LEU A 336 17.01 -7.17 -26.97
C LEU A 336 16.67 -8.30 -25.99
N ILE A 337 17.69 -9.00 -25.49
CA ILE A 337 17.59 -10.03 -24.45
C ILE A 337 18.63 -9.78 -23.35
N TYR A 338 18.45 -10.46 -22.21
CA TYR A 338 19.37 -10.48 -21.08
C TYR A 338 19.65 -11.91 -20.64
N GLU A 339 20.94 -12.23 -20.42
CA GLU A 339 21.36 -13.50 -19.84
C GLU A 339 21.29 -13.42 -18.31
N PHE A 340 20.13 -13.77 -17.75
CA PHE A 340 19.90 -13.70 -16.30
C PHE A 340 20.57 -14.83 -15.53
N LYS A 341 20.89 -15.92 -16.21
CA LYS A 341 21.64 -17.06 -15.71
C LYS A 341 22.39 -17.66 -16.90
N LYS A 342 23.55 -18.26 -16.64
CA LYS A 342 24.36 -18.91 -17.68
C LYS A 342 23.50 -19.75 -18.63
N ASP A 343 23.63 -19.48 -19.93
CA ASP A 343 22.94 -20.13 -21.05
C ASP A 343 21.39 -20.02 -21.00
N ARG A 344 20.85 -19.05 -20.25
CA ARG A 344 19.42 -18.77 -20.09
C ARG A 344 19.13 -17.28 -20.29
N TYR A 345 18.20 -17.00 -21.21
CA TYR A 345 17.94 -15.66 -21.70
C TYR A 345 16.46 -15.28 -21.54
N ILE A 346 16.23 -14.00 -21.24
CA ILE A 346 14.89 -13.38 -21.23
C ILE A 346 14.84 -12.25 -22.24
N PHE A 347 13.65 -11.97 -22.74
CA PHE A 347 13.39 -10.86 -23.65
C PHE A 347 12.99 -9.63 -22.84
N TYR A 348 13.55 -8.46 -23.17
CA TYR A 348 13.13 -7.21 -22.54
C TYR A 348 11.69 -6.85 -22.95
N TRP A 349 11.01 -6.07 -22.10
CA TRP A 349 9.69 -5.55 -22.41
C TRP A 349 9.66 -4.84 -23.76
N ASP A 350 8.62 -5.09 -24.55
CA ASP A 350 8.41 -4.39 -25.83
C ASP A 350 9.64 -4.45 -26.75
N PHE A 351 10.49 -5.49 -26.66
CA PHE A 351 11.71 -5.59 -27.49
C PHE A 351 11.39 -5.47 -28.99
N TRP A 352 10.18 -5.88 -29.41
CA TRP A 352 9.71 -5.78 -30.78
C TRP A 352 9.47 -4.32 -31.22
N LYS A 353 9.28 -3.38 -30.31
CA LYS A 353 9.19 -1.94 -30.62
C LYS A 353 10.57 -1.27 -30.70
N ASN A 354 11.63 -1.95 -30.27
CA ASN A 354 13.00 -1.41 -30.25
C ASN A 354 13.53 -1.21 -31.68
N SER A 355 14.19 -0.07 -31.95
CA SER A 355 14.75 0.22 -33.28
C SER A 355 15.75 -0.84 -33.75
N LYS A 356 16.58 -1.37 -32.85
CA LYS A 356 17.56 -2.43 -33.15
C LYS A 356 16.91 -3.76 -33.52
N TYR A 357 15.70 -4.03 -33.03
CA TYR A 357 14.90 -5.16 -33.49
C TYR A 357 14.30 -4.87 -34.86
N GLN A 358 13.77 -3.66 -35.06
CA GLN A 358 13.17 -3.24 -36.34
C GLN A 358 14.18 -3.27 -37.51
N GLU A 359 15.47 -3.06 -37.23
CA GLU A 359 16.58 -3.19 -38.18
C GLU A 359 16.96 -4.64 -38.54
N LEU A 360 16.47 -5.66 -37.81
CA LEU A 360 16.78 -7.06 -38.10
C LEU A 360 16.15 -7.51 -39.43
N PRO A 361 16.79 -8.42 -40.18
CA PRO A 361 16.15 -9.06 -41.33
C PRO A 361 14.86 -9.76 -40.93
N GLU A 362 13.84 -9.72 -41.79
CA GLU A 362 12.54 -10.35 -41.52
C GLU A 362 12.65 -11.86 -41.24
N GLU A 363 13.60 -12.55 -41.87
CA GLU A 363 13.88 -13.96 -41.59
C GLU A 363 14.33 -14.20 -40.14
N ILE A 364 15.13 -13.29 -39.57
CA ILE A 364 15.57 -13.35 -38.18
C ILE A 364 14.41 -13.03 -37.25
N LYS A 365 13.60 -12.00 -37.57
CA LYS A 365 12.40 -11.64 -36.79
C LYS A 365 11.40 -12.81 -36.71
N ALA A 366 11.17 -13.50 -37.83
CA ALA A 366 10.28 -14.66 -37.91
C ALA A 366 10.72 -15.85 -37.03
N LYS A 367 12.01 -15.92 -36.68
CA LYS A 367 12.57 -16.95 -35.78
C LYS A 367 12.66 -16.46 -34.32
N PHE A 368 13.02 -15.18 -34.13
CA PHE A 368 13.30 -14.59 -32.82
C PHE A 368 12.03 -14.23 -32.04
N TYR A 369 11.00 -13.66 -32.69
CA TYR A 369 9.78 -13.28 -31.99
C TYR A 369 9.02 -14.49 -31.41
N PRO A 370 8.77 -15.58 -32.16
CA PRO A 370 8.11 -16.77 -31.59
C PRO A 370 8.91 -17.44 -30.46
N LEU A 371 10.24 -17.27 -30.44
CA LEU A 371 11.07 -17.75 -29.32
C LEU A 371 10.77 -17.02 -28.01
N SER A 372 10.38 -15.74 -28.07
CA SER A 372 9.97 -14.97 -26.88
C SER A 372 8.67 -15.48 -26.25
N GLU A 373 7.84 -16.18 -27.03
CA GLU A 373 6.52 -16.64 -26.59
C GLU A 373 6.52 -18.10 -26.13
N ILE A 374 7.56 -18.89 -26.44
CA ILE A 374 7.54 -20.35 -26.28
C ILE A 374 7.33 -20.82 -24.84
N ASN A 375 7.79 -20.04 -23.86
CA ASN A 375 7.71 -20.40 -22.45
C ASN A 375 6.60 -19.67 -21.69
N LEU A 376 5.88 -18.72 -22.32
CA LEU A 376 4.90 -17.89 -21.62
C LEU A 376 3.85 -18.72 -20.88
N LYS A 377 3.29 -19.73 -21.54
CA LYS A 377 2.29 -20.62 -20.91
C LYS A 377 2.87 -21.37 -19.70
N ALA A 378 4.09 -21.90 -19.82
CA ALA A 378 4.74 -22.61 -18.72
C ALA A 378 5.11 -21.66 -17.56
N GLU A 379 5.48 -20.41 -17.86
CA GLU A 379 5.71 -19.37 -16.87
C GLU A 379 4.43 -19.00 -16.14
N GLU A 380 3.31 -18.81 -16.84
CA GLU A 380 2.01 -18.54 -16.23
C GLU A 380 1.54 -19.68 -15.31
N GLU A 381 1.66 -20.94 -15.75
CA GLU A 381 1.34 -22.10 -14.92
C GLU A 381 2.24 -22.19 -13.67
N ALA A 382 3.53 -21.86 -13.81
CA ALA A 382 4.46 -21.83 -12.68
C ALA A 382 4.15 -20.69 -11.70
N TRP A 383 3.83 -19.49 -12.21
CA TRP A 383 3.45 -18.33 -11.39
C TRP A 383 2.14 -18.57 -10.66
N GLU A 384 1.12 -19.12 -11.31
CA GLU A 384 -0.15 -19.47 -10.68
C GLU A 384 0.08 -20.44 -9.51
N LYS A 385 0.84 -21.51 -9.75
CA LYS A 385 1.16 -22.50 -8.71
C LYS A 385 1.94 -21.90 -7.55
N ALA A 386 2.95 -21.09 -7.83
CA ALA A 386 3.79 -20.47 -6.81
C ALA A 386 2.98 -19.47 -5.95
N GLY A 387 2.19 -18.61 -6.59
CA GLY A 387 1.34 -17.65 -5.88
C GLY A 387 0.24 -18.32 -5.07
N ASP A 388 -0.38 -19.39 -5.59
CA ASP A 388 -1.35 -20.18 -4.83
C ASP A 388 -0.70 -20.83 -3.59
N GLU A 389 0.52 -21.36 -3.73
CA GLU A 389 1.27 -21.92 -2.59
C GLU A 389 1.57 -20.87 -1.51
N ILE A 390 2.04 -19.69 -1.92
CA ILE A 390 2.36 -18.58 -0.99
C ILE A 390 1.10 -18.10 -0.27
N LEU A 391 0.02 -17.84 -1.01
CA LEU A 391 -1.21 -17.33 -0.42
C LEU A 391 -1.88 -18.39 0.48
N ASN A 392 -1.83 -19.69 0.11
CA ASN A 392 -2.30 -20.78 0.97
C ASN A 392 -1.55 -20.82 2.32
N ALA A 393 -0.25 -20.55 2.32
CA ALA A 393 0.50 -20.45 3.58
C ALA A 393 0.01 -19.27 4.42
N PHE A 394 -0.27 -18.12 3.78
CA PHE A 394 -0.69 -16.91 4.48
C PHE A 394 -2.06 -17.02 5.13
N ASP A 395 -2.98 -17.78 4.53
CA ASP A 395 -4.29 -18.08 5.13
C ASP A 395 -4.16 -18.75 6.51
N GLY A 396 -3.03 -19.42 6.79
CA GLY A 396 -2.76 -20.07 8.06
C GLY A 396 -2.05 -19.21 9.11
N PHE A 397 -1.66 -17.97 8.78
CA PHE A 397 -0.85 -17.11 9.67
C PHE A 397 -1.69 -16.12 10.48
N SER A 398 -2.93 -15.84 10.08
CA SER A 398 -3.77 -14.85 10.75
C SER A 398 -5.25 -15.04 10.43
N ASP A 399 -6.12 -14.69 11.38
CA ASP A 399 -7.57 -14.63 11.18
C ASP A 399 -8.04 -13.33 10.49
N MET A 400 -7.12 -12.42 10.16
CA MET A 400 -7.48 -11.20 9.42
C MET A 400 -7.97 -11.51 8.01
N ILE A 401 -8.91 -10.72 7.50
CA ILE A 401 -9.41 -10.87 6.13
C ILE A 401 -8.42 -10.23 5.11
N PRO A 402 -7.84 -10.99 4.17
CA PRO A 402 -7.01 -10.44 3.13
C PRO A 402 -7.84 -9.73 2.06
N CYS A 403 -7.38 -8.55 1.66
CA CYS A 403 -7.92 -7.79 0.54
C CYS A 403 -6.81 -7.58 -0.49
N ALA A 404 -6.92 -8.24 -1.64
CA ALA A 404 -5.99 -8.14 -2.75
C ALA A 404 -6.12 -6.79 -3.44
N GLU A 405 -5.03 -6.02 -3.52
CA GLU A 405 -4.96 -4.98 -4.53
C GLU A 405 -4.50 -5.58 -5.86
N ASP A 406 -5.47 -5.76 -6.75
CA ASP A 406 -5.36 -6.40 -8.06
C ASP A 406 -5.61 -5.40 -9.21
N LEU A 407 -5.00 -4.21 -9.12
CA LEU A 407 -5.12 -3.15 -10.12
C LEU A 407 -3.99 -3.23 -11.18
N GLY A 408 -4.14 -2.43 -12.24
CA GLY A 408 -3.21 -2.40 -13.36
C GLY A 408 -3.41 -3.55 -14.36
N ALA A 409 -2.35 -3.88 -15.09
CA ALA A 409 -2.35 -4.94 -16.10
C ALA A 409 -2.22 -6.33 -15.45
N VAL A 410 -3.33 -6.85 -14.91
CA VAL A 410 -3.37 -8.13 -14.19
C VAL A 410 -3.69 -9.29 -15.15
N PRO A 411 -2.81 -10.32 -15.26
CA PRO A 411 -3.11 -11.53 -16.01
C PRO A 411 -4.39 -12.25 -15.56
N GLY A 412 -5.07 -12.88 -16.51
CA GLY A 412 -6.33 -13.59 -16.26
C GLY A 412 -6.21 -14.73 -15.25
N PHE A 413 -5.07 -15.43 -15.21
CA PHE A 413 -4.83 -16.53 -14.26
C PHE A 413 -4.80 -16.03 -12.80
N ILE A 414 -4.23 -14.85 -12.54
CA ILE A 414 -4.19 -14.26 -11.18
C ILE A 414 -5.60 -13.93 -10.71
N ARG A 415 -6.41 -13.27 -11.55
CA ARG A 415 -7.82 -12.99 -11.22
C ARG A 415 -8.63 -14.28 -11.01
N SER A 416 -8.32 -15.33 -11.78
CA SER A 416 -8.95 -16.64 -11.62
C SER A 416 -8.57 -17.31 -10.31
N SER A 417 -7.29 -17.27 -9.92
CA SER A 417 -6.84 -17.73 -8.60
C SER A 417 -7.54 -16.97 -7.46
N LEU A 418 -7.44 -15.63 -7.43
CA LEU A 418 -8.05 -14.82 -6.37
C LEU A 418 -9.56 -15.07 -6.25
N LYS A 419 -10.25 -15.28 -7.38
CA LYS A 419 -11.67 -15.66 -7.41
C LYS A 419 -11.92 -17.04 -6.80
N ARG A 420 -11.12 -18.06 -7.10
CA ARG A 420 -11.25 -19.41 -6.50
C ARG A 420 -11.03 -19.37 -4.98
N ARG A 421 -10.15 -18.48 -4.53
CA ARG A 421 -9.82 -18.24 -3.12
C ARG A 421 -10.85 -17.35 -2.39
N GLU A 422 -11.84 -16.83 -3.11
CA GLU A 422 -12.81 -15.84 -2.60
C GLU A 422 -12.13 -14.59 -1.98
N THR A 423 -10.89 -14.27 -2.39
CA THR A 423 -10.14 -13.11 -1.91
C THR A 423 -10.76 -11.82 -2.44
N LEU A 424 -10.92 -10.82 -1.57
CA LEU A 424 -11.54 -9.54 -1.96
C LEU A 424 -10.59 -8.73 -2.85
N GLY A 425 -10.96 -8.52 -4.12
CA GLY A 425 -10.25 -7.61 -5.03
C GLY A 425 -10.67 -6.14 -4.89
N ILE A 426 -10.09 -5.25 -5.68
CA ILE A 426 -10.46 -3.82 -5.74
C ILE A 426 -10.96 -3.47 -7.14
N ASP A 427 -12.14 -2.85 -7.21
CA ASP A 427 -12.71 -2.32 -8.44
C ASP A 427 -12.75 -0.79 -8.38
N VAL A 428 -11.78 -0.15 -9.04
CA VAL A 428 -11.76 1.30 -9.22
C VAL A 428 -12.78 1.66 -10.31
N ILE A 429 -13.84 2.37 -9.95
CA ILE A 429 -15.02 2.58 -10.81
C ILE A 429 -14.65 3.20 -12.16
N ARG A 430 -13.78 4.19 -12.15
CA ARG A 430 -13.32 4.86 -13.38
C ARG A 430 -12.45 3.98 -14.28
N TRP A 431 -11.93 2.85 -13.82
CA TRP A 431 -11.13 1.90 -14.62
C TRP A 431 -11.85 0.57 -14.89
N THR A 432 -12.91 0.29 -14.15
CA THR A 432 -13.66 -0.96 -14.30
C THR A 432 -14.42 -0.93 -15.62
N ARG A 433 -13.99 -1.77 -16.57
CA ARG A 433 -14.54 -1.86 -17.94
C ARG A 433 -14.75 -3.31 -18.35
N SER A 434 -15.71 -3.52 -19.25
CA SER A 434 -15.89 -4.80 -19.94
C SER A 434 -14.67 -5.09 -20.82
N LEU A 435 -14.14 -6.31 -20.73
CA LEU A 435 -13.03 -6.76 -21.59
C LEU A 435 -13.48 -6.98 -23.04
N GLU A 436 -14.78 -7.14 -23.30
CA GLU A 436 -15.31 -7.44 -24.64
C GLU A 436 -15.38 -6.20 -25.53
N ASN A 437 -15.78 -5.06 -24.96
CA ASN A 437 -16.08 -3.85 -25.72
C ASN A 437 -15.59 -2.55 -25.05
N GLY A 438 -14.87 -2.64 -23.94
CA GLY A 438 -14.35 -1.48 -23.21
C GLY A 438 -15.43 -0.62 -22.54
N SER A 439 -16.67 -1.09 -22.41
CA SER A 439 -17.76 -0.32 -21.83
C SER A 439 -17.64 -0.21 -20.30
N TYR A 440 -18.26 0.82 -19.69
CA TYR A 440 -18.46 0.79 -18.24
C TYR A 440 -19.32 -0.44 -17.86
N ILE A 441 -19.09 -0.97 -16.67
CA ILE A 441 -19.84 -2.09 -16.12
C ILE A 441 -20.97 -1.53 -15.23
N PRO A 442 -22.25 -1.92 -15.43
CA PRO A 442 -23.35 -1.47 -14.58
C PRO A 442 -23.22 -2.04 -13.17
N GLN A 443 -23.94 -1.48 -12.19
CA GLN A 443 -23.77 -1.79 -10.77
C GLN A 443 -23.90 -3.29 -10.46
N GLU A 444 -24.84 -3.97 -11.14
CA GLU A 444 -25.11 -5.39 -11.05
C GLU A 444 -23.98 -6.29 -11.59
N GLY A 445 -23.09 -5.74 -12.43
CA GLY A 445 -21.97 -6.45 -13.03
C GLY A 445 -20.69 -6.43 -12.20
N TYR A 446 -20.65 -5.67 -11.10
CA TYR A 446 -19.48 -5.63 -10.22
C TYR A 446 -19.24 -6.97 -9.50
N ARG A 447 -17.97 -7.29 -9.25
CA ARG A 447 -17.58 -8.53 -8.57
C ARG A 447 -18.14 -8.55 -7.15
N LYS A 448 -18.83 -9.63 -6.78
CA LYS A 448 -19.33 -9.79 -5.39
C LYS A 448 -18.19 -9.89 -4.38
N THR A 449 -17.06 -10.47 -4.75
CA THR A 449 -15.84 -10.56 -3.92
C THR A 449 -14.89 -9.39 -4.21
N ALA A 450 -15.39 -8.15 -4.13
CA ALA A 450 -14.57 -6.97 -4.34
C ALA A 450 -14.95 -5.80 -3.44
N ILE A 451 -14.08 -4.81 -3.46
CA ILE A 451 -14.20 -3.49 -2.84
C ILE A 451 -14.35 -2.48 -3.98
N SER A 452 -15.52 -1.83 -4.09
CA SER A 452 -15.67 -0.72 -5.04
C SER A 452 -15.15 0.59 -4.45
N VAL A 453 -14.38 1.33 -5.25
CA VAL A 453 -13.80 2.63 -4.86
C VAL A 453 -13.95 3.64 -6.01
N LEU A 454 -14.18 4.90 -5.69
CA LEU A 454 -14.11 6.00 -6.66
C LEU A 454 -12.67 6.46 -6.88
N SER A 455 -11.90 6.50 -5.80
CA SER A 455 -10.52 6.96 -5.74
C SER A 455 -9.73 6.13 -4.73
N THR A 456 -8.42 6.00 -4.94
CA THR A 456 -7.47 5.52 -3.94
C THR A 456 -6.55 6.67 -3.51
N HIS A 457 -5.54 6.37 -2.68
CA HIS A 457 -4.50 7.34 -2.33
C HIS A 457 -3.59 7.70 -3.52
N ASP A 458 -3.52 6.85 -4.55
CA ASP A 458 -2.66 7.03 -5.74
C ASP A 458 -3.37 7.69 -6.93
N THR A 459 -4.71 7.72 -6.93
CA THR A 459 -5.47 8.32 -8.02
C THR A 459 -5.74 9.81 -7.76
N SER A 460 -6.13 10.55 -8.81
CA SER A 460 -6.85 11.80 -8.61
C SER A 460 -8.17 11.56 -7.87
N LEU A 461 -8.67 12.57 -7.15
CA LEU A 461 -9.99 12.50 -6.52
C LEU A 461 -11.09 12.35 -7.58
N ALA A 462 -12.29 11.91 -7.17
CA ALA A 462 -13.38 11.60 -8.11
C ALA A 462 -13.78 12.82 -8.95
N LEU A 463 -13.85 13.98 -8.30
CA LEU A 463 -14.21 15.22 -8.94
C LEU A 463 -13.10 15.76 -9.86
N GLU A 464 -11.83 15.60 -9.49
CA GLU A 464 -10.70 15.98 -10.35
C GLU A 464 -10.71 15.17 -11.64
N TRP A 465 -10.93 13.85 -11.55
CA TRP A 465 -11.11 13.01 -12.73
C TRP A 465 -12.31 13.40 -13.56
N TRP A 466 -13.47 13.65 -12.95
CA TRP A 466 -14.64 14.08 -13.70
C TRP A 466 -14.41 15.38 -14.48
N LYS A 467 -13.66 16.32 -13.87
CA LYS A 467 -13.27 17.59 -14.50
C LYS A 467 -12.23 17.40 -15.60
N SER A 468 -11.41 16.35 -15.56
CA SER A 468 -10.40 16.07 -16.60
C SER A 468 -10.94 15.35 -17.83
N LEU A 469 -12.19 14.84 -17.78
CA LEU A 469 -12.82 14.17 -18.92
C LEU A 469 -13.20 15.18 -20.01
N GLU A 470 -12.87 14.86 -21.25
CA GLU A 470 -13.17 15.69 -22.43
C GLU A 470 -13.77 14.86 -23.58
N GLY A 471 -14.34 15.54 -24.58
CA GLY A 471 -14.78 14.92 -25.83
C GLY A 471 -15.77 13.77 -25.66
N ASP A 472 -15.53 12.67 -26.37
CA ASP A 472 -16.43 11.50 -26.38
C ASP A 472 -16.35 10.69 -25.08
N GLU A 473 -15.21 10.71 -24.38
CA GLU A 473 -15.08 10.06 -23.07
C GLU A 473 -16.00 10.74 -22.04
N LYS A 474 -16.06 12.08 -22.05
CA LYS A 474 -16.97 12.86 -21.20
C LYS A 474 -18.43 12.51 -21.47
N LYS A 475 -18.86 12.59 -22.73
CA LYS A 475 -20.24 12.27 -23.14
C LYS A 475 -20.61 10.84 -22.76
N TYR A 476 -19.67 9.92 -22.89
CA TYR A 476 -19.88 8.53 -22.54
C TYR A 476 -20.07 8.34 -21.03
N ALA A 477 -19.24 8.98 -20.21
CA ALA A 477 -19.38 8.97 -18.75
C ALA A 477 -20.70 9.65 -18.30
N GLU A 478 -21.03 10.81 -18.84
CA GLU A 478 -22.31 11.53 -18.59
C GLU A 478 -23.52 10.66 -18.92
N SER A 479 -23.49 10.01 -20.08
CA SER A 479 -24.53 9.09 -20.50
C SER A 479 -24.70 7.92 -19.53
N PHE A 480 -23.59 7.28 -19.15
CA PHE A 480 -23.60 6.08 -18.32
C PHE A 480 -23.99 6.35 -16.86
N PHE A 481 -23.38 7.36 -16.22
CA PHE A 481 -23.58 7.61 -14.80
C PHE A 481 -24.89 8.36 -14.50
N PHE A 482 -25.44 9.11 -15.47
CA PHE A 482 -26.60 9.97 -15.26
C PHE A 482 -27.74 9.72 -16.26
N LEU A 483 -27.53 9.99 -17.56
CA LEU A 483 -28.65 10.07 -18.52
C LEU A 483 -29.36 8.73 -18.74
N GLN A 484 -28.64 7.63 -18.92
CA GLN A 484 -29.22 6.29 -19.10
C GLN A 484 -29.94 5.78 -17.83
N LYS A 485 -29.68 6.40 -16.68
CA LYS A 485 -30.39 6.14 -15.43
C LYS A 485 -31.63 7.04 -15.26
N GLY A 486 -31.98 7.82 -16.28
CA GLY A 486 -33.11 8.76 -16.24
C GLY A 486 -32.86 9.98 -15.34
N LYS A 487 -31.60 10.27 -15.00
CA LYS A 487 -31.21 11.45 -14.22
C LYS A 487 -30.81 12.58 -15.17
N GLU A 488 -31.08 13.82 -14.77
CA GLU A 488 -30.53 15.00 -15.42
C GLU A 488 -29.02 15.09 -15.17
N LEU A 489 -28.30 15.82 -16.04
CA LEU A 489 -26.88 16.06 -15.81
C LEU A 489 -26.70 16.99 -14.61
N PRO A 490 -25.84 16.63 -13.65
CA PRO A 490 -25.56 17.47 -12.50
C PRO A 490 -24.85 18.76 -12.93
N VAL A 491 -25.20 19.87 -12.29
CA VAL A 491 -24.66 21.20 -12.62
C VAL A 491 -23.54 21.56 -11.65
N THR A 492 -23.64 21.15 -10.39
CA THR A 492 -22.69 21.48 -9.33
C THR A 492 -21.71 20.35 -9.04
N ALA A 493 -20.54 20.70 -8.48
CA ALA A 493 -19.56 19.73 -7.99
C ALA A 493 -20.15 18.75 -6.95
N SER A 494 -21.04 19.25 -6.08
CA SER A 494 -21.73 18.45 -5.07
C SER A 494 -22.63 17.40 -5.70
N GLU A 495 -23.47 17.78 -6.67
CA GLU A 495 -24.38 16.87 -7.38
C GLU A 495 -23.61 15.81 -8.21
N ILE A 496 -22.50 16.21 -8.83
CA ILE A 496 -21.62 15.28 -9.56
C ILE A 496 -21.10 14.21 -8.61
N LEU A 497 -20.50 14.64 -7.49
CA LEU A 497 -19.88 13.73 -6.54
C LEU A 497 -20.92 12.85 -5.84
N GLU A 498 -22.09 13.40 -5.52
CA GLU A 498 -23.23 12.64 -5.03
C GLU A 498 -23.66 11.53 -6.01
N GLY A 499 -23.81 11.85 -7.29
CA GLY A 499 -24.21 10.86 -8.30
C GLY A 499 -23.17 9.75 -8.51
N LEU A 500 -21.89 10.10 -8.45
CA LEU A 500 -20.80 9.11 -8.49
C LEU A 500 -20.80 8.21 -7.24
N LEU A 501 -21.06 8.78 -6.05
CA LEU A 501 -21.21 8.02 -4.82
C LEU A 501 -22.43 7.11 -4.83
N ASP A 502 -23.57 7.57 -5.37
CA ASP A 502 -24.77 6.75 -5.56
C ASP A 502 -24.44 5.50 -6.37
N PHE A 503 -23.70 5.67 -7.47
CA PHE A 503 -23.23 4.55 -8.27
C PHE A 503 -22.31 3.63 -7.47
N ALA A 504 -21.31 4.19 -6.77
CA ALA A 504 -20.31 3.44 -6.02
C ALA A 504 -20.91 2.59 -4.89
N PHE A 505 -21.89 3.14 -4.18
CA PHE A 505 -22.60 2.42 -3.12
C PHE A 505 -23.65 1.46 -3.69
N SER A 506 -24.20 1.69 -4.87
CA SER A 506 -25.15 0.77 -5.50
C SER A 506 -24.49 -0.48 -6.11
N ALA A 507 -23.17 -0.46 -6.35
CA ALA A 507 -22.43 -1.61 -6.90
C ALA A 507 -22.68 -2.93 -6.12
N GLU A 508 -22.64 -4.08 -6.80
CA GLU A 508 -22.84 -5.41 -6.18
C GLU A 508 -21.66 -5.87 -5.30
N SER A 509 -20.55 -5.13 -5.29
CA SER A 509 -19.36 -5.36 -4.45
C SER A 509 -19.68 -5.55 -2.96
N LEU A 510 -18.98 -6.48 -2.31
CA LEU A 510 -19.13 -6.74 -0.87
C LEU A 510 -18.87 -5.46 -0.07
N PHE A 511 -17.77 -4.78 -0.34
CA PHE A 511 -17.48 -3.50 0.31
C PHE A 511 -17.52 -2.36 -0.71
N SER A 512 -17.88 -1.17 -0.23
CA SER A 512 -17.69 0.08 -0.96
C SER A 512 -17.00 1.03 0.00
N ILE A 513 -15.70 1.27 -0.24
CA ILE A 513 -14.83 2.03 0.65
C ILE A 513 -14.37 3.27 -0.10
N GLN A 514 -14.76 4.45 0.38
CA GLN A 514 -14.48 5.71 -0.32
C GLN A 514 -13.46 6.55 0.44
N MET A 515 -12.64 7.32 -0.28
CA MET A 515 -11.77 8.32 0.34
C MET A 515 -12.61 9.30 1.15
N LEU A 516 -12.18 9.64 2.37
CA LEU A 516 -12.89 10.61 3.22
C LEU A 516 -13.18 11.89 2.44
N THR A 517 -12.21 12.39 1.68
CA THR A 517 -12.37 13.60 0.85
C THR A 517 -13.54 13.48 -0.14
N ASP A 518 -13.69 12.35 -0.85
CA ASP A 518 -14.79 12.15 -1.80
C ASP A 518 -16.15 12.06 -1.09
N LEU A 519 -16.19 11.71 0.21
CA LEU A 519 -17.44 11.66 0.99
C LEU A 519 -17.92 13.03 1.45
N LEU A 520 -17.08 14.08 1.40
CA LEU A 520 -17.41 15.42 1.88
C LEU A 520 -18.22 16.24 0.85
N TYR A 521 -19.18 15.61 0.17
CA TYR A 521 -19.89 16.23 -0.93
C TYR A 521 -20.97 17.24 -0.51
N GLN A 522 -21.44 17.19 0.74
CA GLN A 522 -22.41 18.14 1.30
C GLN A 522 -21.74 19.10 2.30
N GLY A 523 -21.78 20.39 1.98
CA GLY A 523 -21.21 21.47 2.78
C GLY A 523 -20.21 22.32 2.00
N GLU A 524 -19.59 23.28 2.68
CA GLU A 524 -18.61 24.19 2.11
C GLU A 524 -17.20 23.65 2.30
N PHE A 525 -16.79 22.74 1.42
CA PHE A 525 -15.44 22.18 1.43
C PHE A 525 -14.67 22.59 0.17
N ASP A 526 -13.49 23.17 0.36
CA ASP A 526 -12.62 23.69 -0.70
C ASP A 526 -12.26 22.65 -1.80
N HIS A 527 -12.25 21.35 -1.48
CA HIS A 527 -12.00 20.30 -2.47
C HIS A 527 -13.09 20.20 -3.57
N LEU A 528 -14.29 20.75 -3.34
CA LEU A 528 -15.33 20.82 -4.37
C LEU A 528 -14.95 21.80 -5.49
N GLU A 529 -14.22 22.85 -5.14
CA GLU A 529 -13.69 23.81 -6.10
C GLU A 529 -12.36 23.32 -6.68
N ARG A 530 -11.42 22.95 -5.79
CA ARG A 530 -10.02 22.64 -6.12
C ARG A 530 -9.59 21.26 -5.60
N PRO A 531 -10.15 20.16 -6.15
CA PRO A 531 -9.86 18.81 -5.67
C PRO A 531 -8.37 18.42 -5.80
N GLU A 532 -7.66 18.98 -6.77
CA GLU A 532 -6.24 18.71 -7.01
C GLU A 532 -5.33 19.09 -5.82
N LEU A 533 -5.74 20.08 -5.01
CA LEU A 533 -5.01 20.53 -3.82
C LEU A 533 -5.19 19.60 -2.60
N HIS A 534 -6.03 18.58 -2.74
CA HIS A 534 -6.40 17.65 -1.67
C HIS A 534 -5.87 16.24 -1.88
N ARG A 535 -5.01 16.04 -2.90
CA ARG A 535 -4.34 14.76 -3.13
C ARG A 535 -3.28 14.51 -2.07
N ILE A 536 -3.23 13.26 -1.58
CA ILE A 536 -2.16 12.81 -0.69
C ILE A 536 -0.92 12.35 -1.46
N ASN A 537 -1.11 11.78 -2.66
CA ASN A 537 -0.02 11.25 -3.48
C ASN A 537 -0.28 11.44 -4.98
N ILE A 538 0.80 11.64 -5.72
CA ILE A 538 0.89 11.60 -7.17
C ILE A 538 2.02 10.62 -7.54
N PRO A 539 1.69 9.39 -7.95
CA PRO A 539 2.70 8.38 -8.28
C PRO A 539 3.73 8.88 -9.30
N GLY A 540 4.99 8.50 -9.09
CA GLY A 540 6.11 8.88 -9.98
C GLY A 540 6.65 10.30 -9.78
N THR A 541 6.17 11.05 -8.77
CA THR A 541 6.70 12.38 -8.43
C THR A 541 7.61 12.35 -7.19
N PRO A 542 8.47 13.37 -6.98
CA PRO A 542 9.36 13.42 -5.81
C PRO A 542 8.63 13.38 -4.47
N GLU A 543 9.25 12.76 -3.46
CA GLU A 543 8.65 12.52 -2.15
C GLU A 543 8.25 13.83 -1.42
N GLU A 544 8.94 14.94 -1.66
CA GLU A 544 8.69 16.21 -0.98
C GLU A 544 7.28 16.76 -1.27
N GLN A 545 6.71 16.40 -2.41
CA GLN A 545 5.38 16.80 -2.88
C GLN A 545 4.26 15.91 -2.31
N ASN A 546 4.60 14.74 -1.77
CA ASN A 546 3.65 13.70 -1.40
C ASN A 546 3.57 13.51 0.12
N TRP A 547 2.52 12.82 0.57
CA TRP A 547 2.30 12.35 1.95
C TRP A 547 2.26 13.45 3.00
N ASN A 548 2.12 14.70 2.57
CA ASN A 548 2.17 15.88 3.41
C ASN A 548 0.80 16.55 3.53
N TYR A 549 -0.26 16.06 2.87
CA TYR A 549 -1.58 16.66 2.96
C TYR A 549 -2.22 16.47 4.34
N ARG A 550 -2.90 17.50 4.87
CA ARG A 550 -3.80 17.40 6.03
C ARG A 550 -5.10 18.17 5.82
N PHE A 551 -6.16 17.71 6.46
CA PHE A 551 -7.45 18.39 6.48
C PHE A 551 -7.40 19.69 7.28
N SER A 552 -8.23 20.67 6.88
CA SER A 552 -8.36 21.97 7.54
C SER A 552 -9.42 21.99 8.66
N PHE A 553 -10.01 20.83 8.97
CA PHE A 553 -11.04 20.65 10.00
C PHE A 553 -10.61 19.55 10.97
N PHE A 554 -11.26 19.49 12.14
CA PHE A 554 -11.12 18.38 13.08
C PHE A 554 -12.14 17.27 12.80
N ALA A 555 -11.79 16.02 13.12
CA ALA A 555 -12.72 14.90 13.04
C ALA A 555 -14.02 15.14 13.86
N GLU A 556 -13.90 15.86 14.97
CA GLU A 556 -15.03 16.27 15.79
C GLU A 556 -15.97 17.24 15.07
N ASP A 557 -15.45 18.11 14.19
CA ASP A 557 -16.28 19.04 13.39
C ASP A 557 -17.14 18.25 12.39
N LEU A 558 -16.61 17.16 11.81
CA LEU A 558 -17.39 16.24 10.97
C LEU A 558 -18.53 15.58 11.76
N SER A 559 -18.31 15.28 13.04
CA SER A 559 -19.34 14.71 13.92
C SER A 559 -20.46 15.70 14.23
N GLU A 560 -20.21 17.00 14.07
CA GLU A 560 -21.19 18.07 14.28
C GLU A 560 -22.00 18.36 12.99
N ASN A 561 -21.51 17.97 11.82
CA ASN A 561 -22.22 18.10 10.53
C ASN A 561 -23.33 17.04 10.37
N LYS A 562 -24.49 17.33 10.95
CA LYS A 562 -25.67 16.44 10.93
C LYS A 562 -26.24 16.21 9.55
N GLU A 563 -26.16 17.20 8.66
CA GLU A 563 -26.69 17.10 7.29
C GLU A 563 -25.91 16.05 6.50
N LEU A 564 -24.58 16.17 6.50
CA LEU A 564 -23.69 15.19 5.86
C LEU A 564 -23.88 13.78 6.44
N ILE A 565 -23.92 13.66 7.78
CA ILE A 565 -24.16 12.37 8.45
C ILE A 565 -25.49 11.76 8.00
N PHE A 566 -26.56 12.55 7.97
CA PHE A 566 -27.89 12.08 7.55
C PHE A 566 -27.88 11.59 6.09
N ALA A 567 -27.29 12.36 5.18
CA ALA A 567 -27.24 12.01 3.77
C ALA A 567 -26.42 10.74 3.51
N LEU A 568 -25.24 10.62 4.13
CA LEU A 568 -24.42 9.40 4.04
C LEU A 568 -25.15 8.19 4.61
N ARG A 569 -25.77 8.33 5.78
CA ARG A 569 -26.51 7.24 6.44
C ARG A 569 -27.69 6.78 5.61
N LYS A 570 -28.48 7.71 5.07
CA LYS A 570 -29.59 7.41 4.14
C LYS A 570 -29.08 6.61 2.95
N LYS A 571 -28.00 7.06 2.31
CA LYS A 571 -27.39 6.39 1.14
C LYS A 571 -26.94 4.97 1.46
N LEU A 572 -26.33 4.74 2.63
CA LEU A 572 -25.91 3.40 3.08
C LEU A 572 -27.10 2.48 3.41
N ILE A 573 -28.20 3.00 3.95
CA ILE A 573 -29.43 2.23 4.20
C ILE A 573 -30.06 1.80 2.87
N GLU A 574 -30.25 2.75 1.95
CA GLU A 574 -30.89 2.50 0.65
C GLU A 574 -30.11 1.47 -0.20
N THR A 575 -28.79 1.45 -0.06
CA THR A 575 -27.89 0.52 -0.79
C THR A 575 -27.55 -0.75 -0.01
N ARG A 576 -28.16 -0.97 1.16
CA ARG A 576 -27.96 -2.14 2.04
C ARG A 576 -26.50 -2.33 2.45
N ARG A 577 -25.84 -1.23 2.78
CA ARG A 577 -24.43 -1.16 3.21
C ARG A 577 -24.24 -0.72 4.65
N MET A 578 -25.32 -0.30 5.31
CA MET A 578 -25.34 -0.13 6.75
C MET A 578 -25.57 -1.51 7.40
N ALA A 579 -24.68 -1.87 8.32
CA ALA A 579 -24.55 -3.21 8.87
C ALA A 579 -25.48 -3.52 10.03
#